data_AF-A0A2K3L4Y6-F1
#
_entry.id   AF-A0A2K3L4Y6-F1
#
_cell.length_a   1.000
_cell.length_b   1.000
_cell.length_c   1.000
_cell.angle_alpha   90.00
_cell.angle_beta   90.00
_cell.angle_gamma   90.00
#
_symmetry.space_group_name_H-M   'P 1'
#
loop_
_entity.id
_entity.type
_entity.pdbx_description
1 polymer ?
#
loop_
_entity_poly.entity_id
_entity_poly.type
_entity_poly.pdbx_seq_one_letter_code
_entity_poly.pdbx_strand_id
1 'polypeptide(L)'
;ENNSLCYDHLAFRTFGVNGYGIDSLAQFFLDYGYTQRDELTFPGKKLRALWFSPPPLADSFFGNGSGMNGPLPRIFISELLVDQMSPRTQGIIRKYTESSGNGKKYAALASSLGHLTWDKPLYSEFQQLARESEYAAWTLVNGHALNHVTISAHRLKTYLRDIKKLNQFLEESGFRLNSEGGVLKVSPDGLLLQSSTVADSISFQFSDGITESVPCSYIEFAERLVLPQYENLPHTESAPRDFGTGYTLELHRIKCHCDFAELTIKEFHRRDGFEVASADKIFESTSKEQVSRAGA
;
A
#
# COMPACT_ATOMS: atom_id res chain seq x y z
N GLU A 1 -11.13 -20.56 10.44
CA GLU A 1 -10.24 -21.16 9.41
C GLU A 1 -9.11 -20.20 9.10
N ASN A 2 -7.89 -20.70 8.91
CA ASN A 2 -6.65 -19.91 8.91
C ASN A 2 -6.48 -19.16 7.56
N ASN A 3 -7.10 -17.99 7.42
CA ASN A 3 -6.88 -17.12 6.27
C ASN A 3 -5.47 -16.53 6.36
N SER A 4 -4.58 -16.99 5.48
CA SER A 4 -3.33 -16.27 5.25
C SER A 4 -3.67 -14.95 4.56
N LEU A 5 -3.46 -13.84 5.28
CA LEU A 5 -3.50 -12.50 4.72
C LEU A 5 -2.18 -12.27 4.01
N CYS A 6 -2.20 -11.89 2.75
CA CYS A 6 -1.00 -11.45 2.04
C CYS A 6 -1.07 -9.96 1.84
N TYR A 7 0.05 -9.27 2.01
CA TYR A 7 0.13 -7.84 1.74
C TYR A 7 0.51 -7.62 0.27
N ASP A 8 -0.35 -6.93 -0.47
CA ASP A 8 -0.08 -6.55 -1.85
C ASP A 8 1.01 -5.48 -1.92
N HIS A 9 0.85 -4.44 -1.11
CA HIS A 9 1.80 -3.35 -1.00
C HIS A 9 1.73 -2.61 0.34
N LEU A 10 2.79 -1.85 0.61
CA LEU A 10 2.91 -0.85 1.66
C LEU A 10 3.07 0.53 1.03
N ALA A 11 2.42 1.54 1.58
CA ALA A 11 2.52 2.91 1.06
C ALA A 11 3.05 3.92 2.07
N PHE A 12 3.86 4.85 1.59
CA PHE A 12 4.44 5.93 2.39
C PHE A 12 4.24 7.29 1.71
N ARG A 13 4.19 8.33 2.55
CA ARG A 13 4.12 9.73 2.14
C ARG A 13 5.33 10.49 2.64
N THR A 14 5.82 11.44 1.86
CA THR A 14 7.06 12.16 2.13
C THR A 14 7.02 13.60 1.61
N PHE A 15 8.00 14.42 2.00
CA PHE A 15 8.16 15.78 1.47
C PHE A 15 9.32 15.83 0.48
N GLY A 16 9.05 16.17 -0.78
CA GLY A 16 10.06 16.33 -1.83
C GLY A 16 10.90 17.59 -1.65
N VAL A 17 11.66 17.67 -0.54
CA VAL A 17 12.54 18.81 -0.22
C VAL A 17 13.70 18.35 0.66
N ASN A 18 14.88 18.91 0.44
CA ASN A 18 16.07 18.74 1.29
C ASN A 18 16.44 17.27 1.60
N GLY A 19 16.06 16.32 0.72
CA GLY A 19 16.31 14.88 0.87
C GLY A 19 15.32 14.14 1.78
N TYR A 20 14.20 14.75 2.15
CA TYR A 20 13.09 14.10 2.88
C TYR A 20 12.06 13.43 1.96
N GLY A 21 12.35 13.36 0.65
CA GLY A 21 11.45 12.81 -0.37
C GLY A 21 11.51 11.28 -0.44
N ILE A 22 11.16 10.73 -1.61
CA ILE A 22 11.11 9.29 -1.88
C ILE A 22 12.40 8.59 -1.45
N ASP A 23 13.56 9.17 -1.79
CA ASP A 23 14.88 8.59 -1.55
C ASP A 23 15.16 8.33 -0.05
N SER A 24 14.55 9.11 0.86
CA SER A 24 14.73 8.95 2.30
C SER A 24 14.28 7.58 2.82
N LEU A 25 13.26 7.00 2.16
CA LEU A 25 12.73 5.67 2.48
C LEU A 25 13.16 4.62 1.45
N ALA A 26 13.25 4.99 0.17
CA ALA A 26 13.57 4.06 -0.91
C ALA A 26 14.91 3.35 -0.69
N GLN A 27 15.93 4.06 -0.19
CA GLN A 27 17.26 3.48 0.02
C GLN A 27 17.24 2.25 0.92
N PHE A 28 16.43 2.27 1.99
CA PHE A 28 16.24 1.11 2.86
C PHE A 28 15.78 -0.10 2.04
N PHE A 29 14.72 0.03 1.24
CA PHE A 29 14.20 -1.09 0.46
C PHE A 29 15.19 -1.56 -0.63
N LEU A 30 15.87 -0.62 -1.28
CA LEU A 30 16.90 -0.92 -2.28
C LEU A 30 18.06 -1.73 -1.68
N ASP A 31 18.49 -1.42 -0.46
CA ASP A 31 19.53 -2.18 0.25
C ASP A 31 19.10 -3.64 0.53
N TYR A 32 17.80 -3.91 0.62
CA TYR A 32 17.21 -5.25 0.75
C TYR A 32 16.79 -5.88 -0.59
N GLY A 33 17.27 -5.35 -1.72
CA GLY A 33 17.12 -5.96 -3.04
C GLY A 33 15.79 -5.65 -3.74
N TYR A 34 15.02 -4.68 -3.26
CA TYR A 34 13.90 -4.15 -4.03
C TYR A 34 14.40 -3.46 -5.31
N THR A 35 13.57 -3.47 -6.36
CA THR A 35 13.88 -2.81 -7.64
C THR A 35 12.89 -1.68 -7.89
N GLN A 36 13.41 -0.47 -8.14
CA GLN A 36 12.58 0.67 -8.56
C GLN A 36 11.89 0.39 -9.89
N ARG A 37 10.64 0.82 -10.02
CA ARG A 37 9.78 0.67 -11.18
C ARG A 37 9.25 2.03 -11.64
N ASP A 38 8.06 2.05 -12.22
CA ASP A 38 7.48 3.21 -12.88
C ASP A 38 7.28 4.40 -11.93
N GLU A 39 7.36 5.60 -12.51
CA GLU A 39 6.96 6.85 -11.86
C GLU A 39 5.50 7.17 -12.19
N LEU A 40 4.77 7.66 -11.18
CA LEU A 40 3.42 8.17 -11.31
C LEU A 40 3.39 9.65 -10.90
N THR A 41 2.70 10.48 -11.67
CA THR A 41 2.55 11.92 -11.37
C THR A 41 1.09 12.27 -11.14
N PHE A 42 0.83 13.14 -10.17
CA PHE A 42 -0.50 13.62 -9.80
C PHE A 42 -0.51 15.15 -9.83
N PRO A 43 -0.61 15.80 -11.02
CA PRO A 43 -0.47 17.25 -11.14
C PRO A 43 -1.47 18.03 -10.28
N GLY A 44 -2.72 17.56 -10.20
CA GLY A 44 -3.77 18.20 -9.39
C GLY A 44 -3.47 18.23 -7.89
N LYS A 45 -2.71 17.23 -7.40
CA LYS A 45 -2.29 17.12 -5.99
C LYS A 45 -0.85 17.57 -5.75
N LYS A 46 -0.13 17.93 -6.81
CA LYS A 46 1.31 18.26 -6.80
C LYS A 46 2.16 17.15 -6.18
N LEU A 47 1.87 15.90 -6.54
CA LEU A 47 2.60 14.73 -6.06
C LEU A 47 3.33 14.03 -7.21
N ARG A 48 4.43 13.35 -6.88
CA ARG A 48 4.94 12.23 -7.67
C ARG A 48 5.11 11.00 -6.78
N ALA A 49 5.16 9.82 -7.37
CA ALA A 49 5.38 8.57 -6.67
C ALA A 49 6.23 7.62 -7.50
N LEU A 50 6.99 6.79 -6.81
CA LEU A 50 7.69 5.63 -7.37
C LEU A 50 7.21 4.39 -6.64
N TRP A 51 7.16 3.27 -7.35
CA TRP A 51 6.93 1.98 -6.73
C TRP A 51 8.13 1.04 -6.90
N PHE A 52 8.24 0.08 -5.99
CA PHE A 52 9.37 -0.84 -5.90
C PHE A 52 8.85 -2.27 -5.81
N SER A 53 9.31 -3.13 -6.71
CA SER A 53 8.99 -4.55 -6.68
C SER A 53 9.93 -5.30 -5.73
N PRO A 54 9.42 -6.29 -4.97
CA PRO A 54 10.26 -7.09 -4.07
C PRO A 54 11.29 -7.95 -4.84
N PRO A 55 12.36 -8.40 -4.16
CA PRO A 55 13.36 -9.28 -4.78
C PRO A 55 12.74 -10.63 -5.23
N PRO A 56 13.14 -11.20 -6.39
CA PRO A 56 12.51 -12.39 -6.97
C PRO A 56 12.50 -13.64 -6.08
N LEU A 57 13.47 -13.77 -5.17
CA LEU A 57 13.57 -14.93 -4.27
C LEU A 57 12.62 -14.85 -3.06
N ALA A 58 11.92 -13.74 -2.85
CA ALA A 58 11.02 -13.54 -1.72
C ALA A 58 9.91 -14.59 -1.66
N ASP A 59 9.33 -14.98 -2.80
CA ASP A 59 8.27 -15.99 -2.85
C ASP A 59 8.77 -17.41 -2.50
N SER A 60 10.08 -17.66 -2.59
CA SER A 60 10.68 -18.98 -2.36
C SER A 60 11.06 -19.23 -0.90
N PHE A 61 11.37 -18.19 -0.14
CA PHE A 61 11.87 -18.30 1.24
C PHE A 61 10.77 -18.26 2.30
N PHE A 62 9.64 -17.58 2.04
CA PHE A 62 8.63 -17.31 3.07
C PHE A 62 7.39 -18.24 3.03
N GLY A 63 7.31 -19.15 2.05
CA GLY A 63 6.32 -20.24 2.04
C GLY A 63 4.86 -19.78 2.18
N ASN A 64 3.99 -20.66 2.70
CA ASN A 64 2.55 -20.42 2.94
C ASN A 64 2.26 -19.49 4.14
N GLY A 65 3.19 -18.60 4.51
CA GLY A 65 3.02 -17.69 5.65
C GLY A 65 1.96 -16.60 5.40
N SER A 66 1.73 -15.77 6.41
CA SER A 66 0.70 -14.72 6.44
C SER A 66 1.31 -13.42 6.96
N GLY A 67 0.76 -12.29 6.54
CA GLY A 67 1.23 -10.94 6.81
C GLY A 67 2.69 -10.78 6.40
N MET A 68 3.52 -10.35 7.35
CA MET A 68 4.97 -10.15 7.16
C MET A 68 5.77 -11.44 6.94
N ASN A 69 5.19 -12.60 7.26
CA ASN A 69 5.80 -13.90 7.00
C ASN A 69 5.34 -14.51 5.66
N GLY A 70 4.54 -13.78 4.87
CA GLY A 70 4.11 -14.18 3.54
C GLY A 70 5.01 -13.62 2.43
N PRO A 71 4.52 -13.59 1.18
CA PRO A 71 5.16 -12.87 0.08
C PRO A 71 5.49 -11.44 0.48
N LEU A 72 6.67 -10.96 0.09
CA LEU A 72 7.04 -9.57 0.37
C LEU A 72 6.14 -8.60 -0.40
N PRO A 73 5.63 -7.55 0.24
CA PRO A 73 4.77 -6.57 -0.42
C PRO A 73 5.59 -5.70 -1.38
N ARG A 74 4.91 -5.16 -2.41
CA ARG A 74 5.44 -4.01 -3.18
C ARG A 74 5.52 -2.79 -2.27
N ILE A 75 6.36 -1.82 -2.61
CA ILE A 75 6.44 -0.56 -1.86
C ILE A 75 6.02 0.58 -2.77
N PHE A 76 5.12 1.43 -2.31
CA PHE A 76 4.69 2.66 -2.99
C PHE A 76 5.13 3.86 -2.16
N ILE A 77 5.98 4.72 -2.71
CA ILE A 77 6.48 5.91 -1.99
C ILE A 77 6.11 7.13 -2.81
N SER A 78 5.36 8.04 -2.19
CA SER A 78 4.98 9.32 -2.79
C SER A 78 5.70 10.47 -2.10
N GLU A 79 5.88 11.57 -2.83
CA GLU A 79 6.35 12.84 -2.27
C GLU A 79 5.53 14.01 -2.77
N LEU A 80 5.32 14.98 -1.88
CA LEU A 80 4.82 16.31 -2.24
C LEU A 80 5.91 17.11 -2.95
N LEU A 81 5.58 17.67 -4.11
CA LEU A 81 6.44 18.61 -4.84
C LEU A 81 6.38 19.98 -4.15
N VAL A 82 7.19 20.14 -3.09
CA VAL A 82 7.14 21.29 -2.17
C VAL A 82 7.37 22.60 -2.90
N ASP A 83 8.25 22.62 -3.89
CA ASP A 83 8.56 23.75 -4.76
C ASP A 83 7.35 24.28 -5.56
N GLN A 84 6.32 23.46 -5.79
CA GLN A 84 5.07 23.86 -6.45
C GLN A 84 4.03 24.43 -5.47
N MET A 85 4.32 24.47 -4.17
CA MET A 85 3.42 24.99 -3.13
C MET A 85 3.58 26.50 -2.96
N SER A 86 2.63 27.15 -2.26
CA SER A 86 2.75 28.56 -1.91
C SER A 86 4.02 28.82 -1.08
N PRO A 87 4.64 30.01 -1.17
CA PRO A 87 5.83 30.35 -0.36
C PRO A 87 5.62 30.14 1.14
N ARG A 88 4.38 30.38 1.62
CA ARG A 88 4.02 30.20 3.02
C ARG A 88 4.03 28.73 3.44
N THR A 89 3.53 27.83 2.58
CA THR A 89 3.58 26.37 2.80
C THR A 89 4.99 25.82 2.69
N GLN A 90 5.76 26.30 1.70
CA GLN A 90 7.17 25.95 1.57
C GLN A 90 7.96 26.31 2.84
N GLY A 91 7.76 27.52 3.38
CA GLY A 91 8.43 27.97 4.60
C GLY A 91 8.13 27.08 5.81
N ILE A 92 6.88 26.64 5.97
CA ILE A 92 6.50 25.72 7.06
C ILE A 92 7.18 24.37 6.89
N ILE A 93 7.10 23.75 5.72
CA ILE A 93 7.69 22.43 5.49
C ILE A 93 9.21 22.48 5.67
N ARG A 94 9.87 23.54 5.16
CA ARG A 94 11.32 23.74 5.34
C ARG A 94 11.70 23.92 6.81
N LYS A 95 10.94 24.70 7.59
CA LYS A 95 11.15 24.86 9.04
C LYS A 95 11.31 23.51 9.76
N TYR A 96 10.41 22.55 9.50
CA TYR A 96 10.44 21.23 10.15
C TYR A 96 11.49 20.29 9.56
N THR A 97 11.62 20.24 8.23
CA THR A 97 12.59 19.35 7.58
C THR A 97 14.04 19.78 7.84
N GLU A 98 14.31 21.07 7.97
CA GLU A 98 15.65 21.61 8.26
C GLU A 98 16.03 21.45 9.74
N SER A 99 15.07 21.58 10.67
CA SER A 99 15.34 21.36 12.11
C SER A 99 15.62 19.89 12.44
N SER A 100 15.12 18.95 11.63
CA SER A 100 15.32 17.50 11.76
C SER A 100 16.77 17.06 11.45
N GLY A 101 17.64 17.95 10.93
CA GLY A 101 19.05 17.67 10.71
C GLY A 101 19.28 16.47 9.78
N ASN A 102 19.83 15.38 10.33
CA ASN A 102 20.07 14.12 9.60
C ASN A 102 18.88 13.14 9.65
N GLY A 103 17.72 13.54 10.18
CA GLY A 103 16.55 12.68 10.36
C GLY A 103 16.12 11.93 9.09
N LYS A 104 16.26 12.57 7.91
CA LYS A 104 16.03 11.93 6.60
C LYS A 104 16.79 10.62 6.37
N LYS A 105 17.99 10.45 6.95
CA LYS A 105 18.79 9.21 6.82
C LYS A 105 18.22 8.04 7.61
N TYR A 106 17.31 8.33 8.54
CA TYR A 106 16.73 7.37 9.48
C TYR A 106 15.21 7.28 9.34
N ALA A 107 14.66 7.66 8.17
CA ALA A 107 13.22 7.64 7.92
C ALA A 107 12.59 6.26 8.15
N ALA A 108 13.24 5.18 7.71
CA ALA A 108 12.78 3.81 7.96
C ALA A 108 12.76 3.45 9.45
N LEU A 109 13.78 3.87 10.22
CA LEU A 109 13.82 3.68 11.66
C LEU A 109 12.70 4.46 12.36
N ALA A 110 12.53 5.74 11.98
CA ALA A 110 11.45 6.58 12.48
C ALA A 110 10.06 5.98 12.20
N SER A 111 9.87 5.42 11.00
CA SER A 111 8.66 4.68 10.63
C SER A 111 8.42 3.48 11.55
N SER A 112 9.45 2.65 11.77
CA SER A 112 9.32 1.43 12.60
C SER A 112 9.03 1.72 14.08
N LEU A 113 9.47 2.89 14.58
CA LEU A 113 9.27 3.31 15.96
C LEU A 113 8.02 4.18 16.15
N GLY A 114 7.35 4.60 15.08
CA GLY A 114 6.23 5.53 15.15
C GLY A 114 6.64 6.93 15.62
N HIS A 115 7.78 7.43 15.15
CA HIS A 115 8.31 8.73 15.53
C HIS A 115 8.35 9.72 14.35
N LEU A 116 8.13 11.00 14.65
CA LEU A 116 8.51 12.10 13.77
C LEU A 116 10.02 12.29 13.84
N THR A 117 10.63 12.62 12.70
CA THR A 117 12.04 13.01 12.67
C THR A 117 12.23 14.49 13.03
N TRP A 118 11.17 15.28 12.96
CA TRP A 118 11.12 16.69 13.35
C TRP A 118 10.33 16.89 14.65
N ASP A 119 10.45 18.09 15.23
CA ASP A 119 9.69 18.50 16.39
C ASP A 119 8.18 18.50 16.12
N LYS A 120 7.39 18.33 17.19
CA LYS A 120 5.93 18.42 17.10
C LYS A 120 5.51 19.77 16.48
N PRO A 121 4.55 19.77 15.56
CA PRO A 121 4.14 21.00 14.91
C PRO A 121 3.23 21.87 15.78
N LEU A 122 3.11 23.14 15.40
CA LEU A 122 2.05 24.04 15.86
C LEU A 122 0.72 23.71 15.19
N TYR A 123 -0.39 23.82 15.93
CA TYR A 123 -1.71 23.57 15.36
C TYR A 123 -2.04 24.55 14.23
N SER A 124 -1.65 25.82 14.39
CA SER A 124 -1.86 26.85 13.37
C SER A 124 -1.15 26.56 12.04
N GLU A 125 0.04 25.94 12.09
CA GLU A 125 0.80 25.54 10.90
C GLU A 125 0.19 24.29 10.25
N PHE A 126 -0.26 23.31 11.04
CA PHE A 126 -1.03 22.17 10.54
C PHE A 126 -2.30 22.62 9.81
N GLN A 127 -3.11 23.49 10.43
CA GLN A 127 -4.31 24.04 9.80
C GLN A 127 -3.99 24.79 8.51
N GLN A 128 -2.86 25.51 8.47
CA GLN A 128 -2.45 26.20 7.27
C GLN A 128 -2.09 25.22 6.15
N LEU A 129 -1.32 24.18 6.43
CA LEU A 129 -1.03 23.13 5.44
C LEU A 129 -2.32 22.48 4.97
N ALA A 130 -3.25 22.14 5.88
CA ALA A 130 -4.50 21.47 5.54
C ALA A 130 -5.40 22.27 4.59
N ARG A 131 -5.31 23.61 4.62
CA ARG A 131 -6.06 24.47 3.67
C ARG A 131 -5.53 24.40 2.24
N GLU A 132 -4.25 24.10 2.05
CA GLU A 132 -3.62 24.07 0.72
C GLU A 132 -3.37 22.63 0.22
N SER A 133 -2.97 21.74 1.11
CA SER A 133 -2.69 20.34 0.83
C SER A 133 -2.92 19.48 2.07
N GLU A 134 -3.98 18.67 2.04
CA GLU A 134 -4.25 17.68 3.07
C GLU A 134 -3.14 16.62 3.15
N TYR A 135 -2.49 16.31 2.01
CA TYR A 135 -1.29 15.47 1.97
C TYR A 135 -0.16 16.08 2.82
N ALA A 136 0.08 17.38 2.70
CA ALA A 136 1.11 18.08 3.47
C ALA A 136 0.78 18.06 4.98
N ALA A 137 -0.48 18.32 5.33
CA ALA A 137 -0.93 18.29 6.71
C ALA A 137 -0.80 16.89 7.32
N TRP A 138 -1.20 15.85 6.59
CA TRP A 138 -1.05 14.45 7.02
C TRP A 138 0.41 14.11 7.25
N THR A 139 1.29 14.46 6.30
CA THR A 139 2.72 14.14 6.38
C THR A 139 3.37 14.87 7.55
N LEU A 140 2.96 16.11 7.86
CA LEU A 140 3.50 16.87 8.98
C LEU A 140 3.31 16.18 10.34
N VAL A 141 2.13 15.57 10.58
CA VAL A 141 1.78 14.95 11.87
C VAL A 141 2.02 13.45 11.93
N ASN A 142 2.16 12.76 10.79
CA ASN A 142 2.44 11.32 10.72
C ASN A 142 3.88 11.00 10.29
N GLY A 143 4.61 11.95 9.72
CA GLY A 143 5.99 11.78 9.26
C GLY A 143 6.12 10.64 8.24
N HIS A 144 7.02 9.71 8.53
CA HIS A 144 7.30 8.54 7.69
C HIS A 144 6.51 7.29 8.10
N ALA A 145 5.46 7.44 8.91
CA ALA A 145 4.58 6.32 9.26
C ALA A 145 4.03 5.62 8.00
N LEU A 146 3.82 4.32 8.10
CA LEU A 146 3.12 3.54 7.08
C LEU A 146 1.74 4.16 6.86
N ASN A 147 1.45 4.67 5.67
CA ASN A 147 0.17 5.33 5.38
C ASN A 147 -0.97 4.32 5.27
N HIS A 148 -0.70 3.17 4.65
CA HIS A 148 -1.60 2.04 4.63
C HIS A 148 -0.85 0.76 4.28
N VAL A 149 -1.47 -0.35 4.66
CA VAL A 149 -1.19 -1.69 4.17
C VAL A 149 -2.32 -2.11 3.25
N THR A 150 -2.00 -2.89 2.22
CA THR A 150 -2.98 -3.37 1.25
C THR A 150 -3.13 -4.87 1.34
N ILE A 151 -4.35 -5.36 1.58
CA ILE A 151 -4.65 -6.81 1.57
C ILE A 151 -4.86 -7.27 0.13
N SER A 152 -4.13 -8.32 -0.26
CA SER A 152 -4.31 -8.99 -1.55
C SER A 152 -5.54 -9.90 -1.51
N ALA A 153 -6.66 -9.41 -2.04
CA ALA A 153 -7.93 -10.12 -2.03
C ALA A 153 -7.82 -11.44 -2.80
N HIS A 154 -7.21 -11.45 -3.99
CA HIS A 154 -7.12 -12.65 -4.84
C HIS A 154 -6.39 -13.84 -4.19
N ARG A 155 -5.60 -13.60 -3.13
CA ARG A 155 -4.88 -14.61 -2.34
C ARG A 155 -5.67 -15.14 -1.13
N LEU A 156 -6.83 -14.56 -0.82
CA LEU A 156 -7.73 -15.10 0.19
C LEU A 156 -8.28 -16.46 -0.26
N LYS A 157 -8.42 -17.39 0.69
CA LYS A 157 -8.89 -18.76 0.44
C LYS A 157 -10.41 -18.92 0.54
N THR A 158 -11.12 -17.87 0.93
CA THR A 158 -12.57 -17.86 1.08
C THR A 158 -13.26 -17.19 -0.10
N TYR A 159 -14.59 -17.13 -0.06
CA TYR A 159 -15.38 -16.36 -1.02
C TYR A 159 -15.03 -14.85 -1.04
N LEU A 160 -14.34 -14.33 -0.02
CA LEU A 160 -13.88 -12.94 0.07
C LEU A 160 -12.73 -12.62 -0.87
N ARG A 161 -12.26 -13.59 -1.66
CA ARG A 161 -11.21 -13.33 -2.67
C ARG A 161 -11.63 -12.42 -3.82
N ASP A 162 -12.95 -12.31 -4.01
CA ASP A 162 -13.59 -11.35 -4.91
C ASP A 162 -13.75 -10.03 -4.14
N ILE A 163 -13.15 -8.95 -4.65
CA ILE A 163 -13.09 -7.67 -3.94
C ILE A 163 -14.48 -7.05 -3.74
N LYS A 164 -15.46 -7.33 -4.59
CA LYS A 164 -16.83 -6.82 -4.41
C LYS A 164 -17.49 -7.49 -3.21
N LYS A 165 -17.30 -8.80 -3.06
CA LYS A 165 -17.78 -9.55 -1.88
C LYS A 165 -17.05 -9.13 -0.62
N LEU A 166 -15.75 -8.84 -0.72
CA LEU A 166 -14.97 -8.30 0.39
C LEU A 166 -15.49 -6.92 0.83
N ASN A 167 -15.76 -6.02 -0.10
CA ASN A 167 -16.32 -4.70 0.20
C ASN A 167 -17.67 -4.82 0.90
N GLN A 168 -18.58 -5.65 0.37
CA GLN A 168 -19.87 -5.92 1.01
C GLN A 168 -19.70 -6.43 2.44
N PHE A 169 -18.81 -7.40 2.66
CA PHE A 169 -18.53 -7.94 3.98
C PHE A 169 -18.00 -6.87 4.95
N LEU A 170 -17.13 -5.97 4.49
CA LEU A 170 -16.58 -4.88 5.31
C LEU A 170 -17.67 -3.88 5.71
N GLU A 171 -18.52 -3.48 4.77
CA GLU A 171 -19.64 -2.57 5.02
C GLU A 171 -20.67 -3.19 5.98
N GLU A 172 -21.03 -4.46 5.79
CA GLU A 172 -21.91 -5.22 6.69
C GLU A 172 -21.30 -5.39 8.10
N SER A 173 -19.96 -5.38 8.19
CA SER A 173 -19.22 -5.41 9.46
C SER A 173 -19.07 -4.02 10.10
N GLY A 174 -19.62 -2.97 9.49
CA GLY A 174 -19.61 -1.60 10.03
C GLY A 174 -18.40 -0.75 9.64
N PHE A 175 -17.51 -1.26 8.79
CA PHE A 175 -16.42 -0.45 8.24
C PHE A 175 -16.93 0.46 7.12
N ARG A 176 -16.41 1.68 7.07
CA ARG A 176 -16.72 2.61 5.98
C ARG A 176 -15.62 2.58 4.94
N LEU A 177 -16.04 2.50 3.68
CA LEU A 177 -15.15 2.53 2.53
C LEU A 177 -15.10 3.92 1.92
N ASN A 178 -13.95 4.30 1.38
CA ASN A 178 -13.76 5.56 0.67
C ASN A 178 -14.67 5.61 -0.56
N SER A 179 -15.57 6.60 -0.59
CA SER A 179 -16.58 6.74 -1.64
C SER A 179 -16.13 7.60 -2.83
N GLU A 180 -14.98 8.25 -2.76
CA GLU A 180 -14.49 9.17 -3.80
C GLU A 180 -14.21 8.41 -5.10
N GLY A 181 -14.83 8.81 -6.21
CA GLY A 181 -14.79 8.05 -7.47
C GLY A 181 -15.53 6.71 -7.46
N GLY A 182 -16.41 6.47 -6.47
CA GLY A 182 -17.06 5.18 -6.20
C GLY A 182 -16.22 4.29 -5.30
N VAL A 183 -16.85 3.38 -4.55
CA VAL A 183 -16.15 2.51 -3.57
C VAL A 183 -15.04 1.68 -4.24
N LEU A 184 -15.35 1.09 -5.39
CA LEU A 184 -14.43 0.27 -6.17
C LEU A 184 -13.80 1.07 -7.30
N LYS A 185 -12.48 1.25 -7.23
CA LYS A 185 -11.67 1.87 -8.28
C LYS A 185 -11.18 0.76 -9.19
N VAL A 186 -11.34 0.95 -10.50
CA VAL A 186 -10.97 -0.04 -11.51
C VAL A 186 -10.05 0.64 -12.50
N SER A 187 -8.88 0.06 -12.74
CA SER A 187 -7.95 0.54 -13.74
C SER A 187 -8.57 0.53 -15.16
N PRO A 188 -8.08 1.36 -16.10
CA PRO A 188 -8.61 1.38 -17.46
C PRO A 188 -8.55 0.05 -18.20
N ASP A 189 -7.56 -0.81 -17.88
CA ASP A 189 -7.45 -2.17 -18.43
C ASP A 189 -8.41 -3.18 -17.77
N GLY A 190 -9.08 -2.79 -16.68
CA GLY A 190 -10.00 -3.63 -15.92
C GLY A 190 -9.31 -4.67 -15.01
N LEU A 191 -7.98 -4.66 -14.92
CA LEU A 191 -7.21 -5.75 -14.30
C LEU A 191 -6.68 -5.45 -12.90
N LEU A 192 -6.75 -4.20 -12.45
CA LEU A 192 -6.45 -3.79 -11.08
C LEU A 192 -7.71 -3.17 -10.47
N LEU A 193 -8.20 -3.81 -9.40
CA LEU A 193 -9.36 -3.35 -8.66
C LEU A 193 -8.91 -2.99 -7.24
N GLN A 194 -9.32 -1.82 -6.76
CA GLN A 194 -8.90 -1.30 -5.47
C GLN A 194 -10.08 -0.70 -4.70
N SER A 195 -10.07 -0.86 -3.39
CA SER A 195 -10.94 -0.17 -2.45
C SER A 195 -10.17 0.10 -1.15
N SER A 196 -10.62 1.05 -0.36
CA SER A 196 -9.96 1.37 0.91
C SER A 196 -10.98 1.74 1.97
N THR A 197 -10.63 1.53 3.23
CA THR A 197 -11.37 2.13 4.33
C THR A 197 -11.17 3.65 4.35
N VAL A 198 -12.09 4.38 4.97
CA VAL A 198 -11.80 5.73 5.45
C VAL A 198 -10.74 5.62 6.55
N ALA A 199 -9.80 6.57 6.60
CA ALA A 199 -8.74 6.56 7.60
C ALA A 199 -9.29 6.74 9.01
N ASP A 200 -8.67 6.03 9.95
CA ASP A 200 -8.89 6.28 11.37
C ASP A 200 -8.36 7.66 11.74
N SER A 201 -8.89 8.20 12.83
CA SER A 201 -8.39 9.44 13.42
C SER A 201 -7.87 9.21 14.82
N ILE A 202 -6.81 9.93 15.18
CA ILE A 202 -6.19 9.87 16.51
C ILE A 202 -6.16 11.25 17.14
N SER A 203 -6.18 11.29 18.47
CA SER A 203 -5.95 12.51 19.23
C SER A 203 -4.47 12.88 19.19
N PHE A 204 -4.15 14.07 18.68
CA PHE A 204 -2.78 14.58 18.56
C PHE A 204 -2.63 15.88 19.33
N GLN A 205 -1.70 15.89 20.29
CA GLN A 205 -1.33 17.09 21.03
C GLN A 205 -0.16 17.80 20.35
N PHE A 206 -0.44 19.00 19.83
CA PHE A 206 0.49 19.92 19.18
C PHE A 206 1.46 20.58 20.17
N SER A 207 2.53 21.20 19.67
CA SER A 207 3.57 21.80 20.52
C SER A 207 3.11 23.02 21.31
N ASP A 208 2.03 23.67 20.88
CA ASP A 208 1.35 24.77 21.57
C ASP A 208 0.31 24.29 22.60
N GLY A 209 0.25 22.99 22.88
CA GLY A 209 -0.61 22.38 23.90
C GLY A 209 -2.05 22.11 23.45
N ILE A 210 -2.40 22.53 22.23
CA ILE A 210 -3.71 22.24 21.62
C ILE A 210 -3.78 20.75 21.26
N THR A 211 -4.91 20.11 21.54
CA THR A 211 -5.16 18.70 21.21
C THR A 211 -6.33 18.61 20.25
N GLU A 212 -6.12 17.99 19.09
CA GLU A 212 -7.14 17.87 18.04
C GLU A 212 -7.11 16.47 17.40
N SER A 213 -8.21 16.12 16.76
CA SER A 213 -8.31 14.87 15.98
C SER A 213 -7.64 15.04 14.62
N VAL A 214 -6.69 14.15 14.29
CA VAL A 214 -5.98 14.15 13.01
C VAL A 214 -6.11 12.79 12.31
N PRO A 215 -6.17 12.76 10.96
CA PRO A 215 -6.20 11.51 10.22
C PRO A 215 -4.87 10.76 10.38
N CYS A 216 -4.98 9.47 10.64
CA CYS A 216 -3.87 8.52 10.71
C CYS A 216 -3.89 7.66 9.44
N SER A 217 -3.85 6.34 9.57
CA SER A 217 -3.72 5.41 8.46
C SER A 217 -5.07 4.79 8.08
N TYR A 218 -5.12 4.15 6.92
CA TYR A 218 -6.24 3.32 6.47
C TYR A 218 -5.74 1.94 6.04
N ILE A 219 -6.67 1.04 5.71
CA ILE A 219 -6.35 -0.24 5.07
C ILE A 219 -6.93 -0.21 3.66
N GLU A 220 -6.14 -0.68 2.70
CA GLU A 220 -6.58 -0.88 1.32
C GLU A 220 -6.79 -2.37 1.03
N PHE A 221 -7.58 -2.67 0.02
CA PHE A 221 -7.80 -3.99 -0.53
C PHE A 221 -7.57 -3.91 -2.04
N ALA A 222 -6.83 -4.87 -2.58
CA ALA A 222 -6.52 -4.94 -3.99
C ALA A 222 -6.77 -6.34 -4.56
N GLU A 223 -7.39 -6.40 -5.74
CA GLU A 223 -7.52 -7.59 -6.54
C GLU A 223 -6.82 -7.38 -7.89
N ARG A 224 -5.81 -8.22 -8.17
CA ARG A 224 -5.07 -8.21 -9.44
C ARG A 224 -5.57 -9.37 -10.29
N LEU A 225 -6.19 -9.06 -11.42
CA LEU A 225 -6.69 -10.07 -12.35
C LEU A 225 -5.58 -10.63 -13.22
N VAL A 226 -5.85 -11.81 -13.78
CA VAL A 226 -4.94 -12.53 -14.68
C VAL A 226 -4.79 -11.75 -15.98
N LEU A 227 -3.56 -11.63 -16.47
CA LEU A 227 -3.30 -10.98 -17.75
C LEU A 227 -3.88 -11.81 -18.90
N PRO A 228 -4.40 -11.19 -19.98
CA PRO A 228 -5.10 -11.92 -21.05
C PRO A 228 -4.32 -13.09 -21.66
N GLN A 229 -2.99 -12.97 -21.78
CA GLN A 229 -2.14 -14.04 -22.31
C GLN A 229 -2.11 -15.32 -21.45
N TYR A 230 -2.61 -15.26 -20.22
CA TYR A 230 -2.64 -16.36 -19.26
C TYR A 230 -4.06 -16.83 -18.92
N GLU A 231 -5.09 -16.33 -19.61
CA GLU A 231 -6.51 -16.64 -19.33
C GLU A 231 -6.82 -18.15 -19.40
N ASN A 232 -6.08 -18.89 -20.23
CA ASN A 232 -6.26 -20.34 -20.40
C ASN A 232 -5.53 -21.20 -19.35
N LEU A 233 -4.82 -20.59 -18.39
CA LEU A 233 -4.18 -21.36 -17.33
C LEU A 233 -5.24 -21.85 -16.31
N PRO A 234 -5.18 -23.11 -15.87
CA PRO A 234 -6.13 -23.63 -14.89
C PRO A 234 -6.08 -22.84 -13.57
N HIS A 235 -7.28 -22.48 -13.08
CA HIS A 235 -7.47 -21.69 -11.86
C HIS A 235 -7.28 -22.47 -10.55
N THR A 236 -6.91 -23.74 -10.59
CA THR A 236 -6.85 -24.59 -9.40
C THR A 236 -5.53 -24.49 -8.65
N GLU A 237 -5.53 -23.74 -7.54
CA GLU A 237 -4.87 -24.20 -6.31
C GLU A 237 -5.70 -25.35 -5.74
N SER A 238 -5.70 -26.52 -6.39
CA SER A 238 -6.22 -27.71 -5.73
C SER A 238 -5.21 -28.09 -4.64
N ALA A 239 -5.69 -28.22 -3.40
CA ALA A 239 -4.93 -28.85 -2.32
C ALA A 239 -4.18 -30.08 -2.86
N PRO A 240 -2.95 -30.36 -2.40
CA PRO A 240 -2.19 -31.51 -2.88
C PRO A 240 -3.10 -32.72 -2.79
N ARG A 241 -3.35 -33.37 -3.93
CA ARG A 241 -4.02 -34.66 -3.93
C ARG A 241 -3.15 -35.54 -3.05
N ASP A 242 -3.70 -36.03 -1.94
CA ASP A 242 -3.11 -37.15 -1.22
C ASP A 242 -2.88 -38.25 -2.27
N PHE A 243 -1.63 -38.41 -2.70
CA PHE A 243 -1.21 -39.64 -3.33
C PHE A 243 -1.21 -40.67 -2.21
N GLY A 244 -2.40 -41.24 -1.97
CA GLY A 244 -2.55 -42.45 -1.18
C GLY A 244 -1.53 -43.46 -1.68
N THR A 245 -0.73 -43.96 -0.75
CA THR A 245 0.30 -44.97 -0.94
C THR A 245 -0.32 -46.30 -1.39
N GLY A 246 -0.65 -46.39 -2.67
CA GLY A 246 -1.07 -47.62 -3.33
C GLY A 246 0.03 -48.09 -4.27
N TYR A 247 0.98 -48.86 -3.75
CA TYR A 247 1.91 -49.61 -4.60
C TYR A 247 1.19 -50.81 -5.21
N THR A 248 1.01 -50.81 -6.52
CA THR A 248 0.88 -52.04 -7.31
C THR A 248 1.84 -51.95 -8.49
N LEU A 249 2.85 -52.82 -8.46
CA LEU A 249 3.79 -53.06 -9.54
C LEU A 249 3.06 -53.67 -10.73
N GLU A 250 2.97 -52.93 -11.84
CA GLU A 250 2.83 -53.53 -13.16
C GLU A 250 3.92 -52.96 -14.09
N LEU A 251 4.86 -53.83 -14.44
CA LEU A 251 5.89 -53.59 -15.45
C LEU A 251 5.22 -53.43 -16.82
N HIS A 252 5.35 -52.25 -17.43
CA HIS A 252 5.58 -51.97 -18.87
C HIS A 252 4.94 -50.64 -19.31
N ARG A 253 5.63 -49.53 -19.01
CA ARG A 253 5.72 -48.34 -19.88
C ARG A 253 6.65 -47.34 -19.22
N ILE A 254 7.78 -47.04 -19.86
CA ILE A 254 8.57 -45.86 -19.54
C ILE A 254 7.72 -44.66 -19.94
N LYS A 255 6.89 -44.16 -19.00
CA LYS A 255 6.36 -42.81 -19.05
C LYS A 255 7.50 -41.93 -18.56
N CYS A 256 8.14 -41.21 -19.48
CA CYS A 256 8.98 -40.08 -19.16
C CYS A 256 8.14 -39.16 -18.26
N HIS A 257 8.41 -39.15 -16.95
CA HIS A 257 7.91 -38.11 -16.04
C HIS A 257 8.74 -36.87 -16.35
N CYS A 258 8.35 -36.14 -17.39
CA CYS A 258 8.55 -34.71 -17.38
C CYS A 258 7.70 -34.19 -16.21
N ASP A 259 8.36 -33.67 -15.18
CA ASP A 259 7.73 -32.95 -14.09
C ASP A 259 6.87 -31.84 -14.71
N PHE A 260 5.56 -32.07 -14.78
CA PHE A 260 4.59 -31.02 -15.03
C PHE A 260 4.63 -30.13 -13.80
N ALA A 261 5.54 -29.15 -13.77
CA ALA A 261 5.39 -27.99 -12.91
C ALA A 261 3.98 -27.45 -13.16
N GLU A 262 3.13 -27.58 -12.15
CA GLU A 262 1.69 -27.30 -12.24
C GLU A 262 1.47 -25.92 -12.91
N LEU A 263 0.74 -25.93 -14.03
CA LEU A 263 0.35 -24.75 -14.82
C LEU A 263 -0.68 -23.88 -14.08
N THR A 264 -0.43 -23.54 -12.82
CA THR A 264 -1.37 -22.78 -11.99
C THR A 264 -1.09 -21.28 -12.06
N ILE A 265 -2.15 -20.48 -11.88
CA ILE A 265 -2.03 -19.01 -11.82
C ILE A 265 -1.16 -18.61 -10.62
N LYS A 266 -0.11 -17.82 -10.88
CA LYS A 266 0.81 -17.26 -9.90
C LYS A 266 0.75 -15.74 -9.97
N GLU A 267 1.37 -15.05 -9.01
CA GLU A 267 1.37 -13.58 -8.94
C GLU A 267 1.89 -12.92 -10.22
N PHE A 268 2.96 -13.47 -10.82
CA PHE A 268 3.53 -12.95 -12.07
C PHE A 268 2.64 -13.18 -13.30
N HIS A 269 1.56 -13.97 -13.20
CA HIS A 269 0.53 -14.09 -14.25
C HIS A 269 -0.55 -12.99 -14.14
N ARG A 270 -0.50 -12.14 -13.11
CA ARG A 270 -1.50 -11.10 -12.82
C ARG A 270 -0.98 -9.71 -13.15
N ARG A 271 -1.89 -8.74 -13.27
CA ARG A 271 -1.56 -7.33 -13.51
C ARG A 271 -0.68 -6.78 -12.38
N ASP A 272 0.58 -6.49 -12.71
CA ASP A 272 1.56 -5.90 -11.79
C ASP A 272 1.59 -4.37 -11.91
N GLY A 273 2.13 -3.66 -10.91
CA GLY A 273 2.25 -2.20 -10.87
C GLY A 273 0.98 -1.48 -10.39
N PHE A 274 0.90 -0.17 -10.64
CA PHE A 274 -0.14 0.72 -10.13
C PHE A 274 -0.87 1.44 -11.27
N GLU A 275 -1.88 2.24 -10.94
CA GLU A 275 -2.64 3.04 -11.90
C GLU A 275 -2.95 4.43 -11.29
N VAL A 276 -2.72 5.49 -12.08
CA VAL A 276 -2.77 6.89 -11.63
C VAL A 276 -4.19 7.31 -11.22
N ALA A 277 -5.21 7.03 -12.04
CA ALA A 277 -6.58 7.43 -11.73
C ALA A 277 -7.11 6.76 -10.45
N SER A 278 -6.74 5.51 -10.21
CA SER A 278 -7.11 4.74 -9.03
C SER A 278 -6.40 5.28 -7.80
N ALA A 279 -5.07 5.47 -7.88
CA ALA A 279 -4.27 6.03 -6.79
C ALA A 279 -4.70 7.46 -6.43
N ASP A 280 -5.05 8.30 -7.42
CA ASP A 280 -5.52 9.68 -7.19
C ASP A 280 -6.74 9.73 -6.26
N LYS A 281 -7.66 8.76 -6.41
CA LYS A 281 -8.87 8.64 -5.59
C LYS A 281 -8.60 7.98 -4.24
N ILE A 282 -7.65 7.05 -4.17
CA ILE A 282 -7.26 6.39 -2.92
C ILE A 282 -6.55 7.35 -1.97
N PHE A 283 -5.78 8.34 -2.46
CA PHE A 283 -5.18 9.38 -1.61
C PHE A 283 -6.20 10.09 -0.71
N GLU A 284 -7.44 10.21 -1.18
CA GLU A 284 -8.55 10.89 -0.50
C GLU A 284 -9.08 10.10 0.70
N SER A 285 -8.60 8.88 0.96
CA SER A 285 -9.02 8.09 2.14
C SER A 285 -8.67 8.77 3.47
N THR A 286 -7.69 9.69 3.45
CA THR A 286 -7.31 10.54 4.59
C THR A 286 -7.95 11.93 4.54
N SER A 287 -8.84 12.21 3.58
CA SER A 287 -9.36 13.55 3.38
C SER A 287 -10.35 13.92 4.49
N LYS A 288 -10.40 15.21 4.83
CA LYS A 288 -11.35 15.73 5.81
C LYS A 288 -12.79 15.43 5.40
N GLU A 289 -13.09 15.47 4.10
CA GLU A 289 -14.42 15.13 3.60
C GLU A 289 -14.79 13.67 3.90
N GLN A 290 -13.91 12.72 3.61
CA GLN A 290 -14.15 11.30 3.91
C GLN A 290 -14.24 11.04 5.42
N VAL A 291 -13.30 11.61 6.20
CA VAL A 291 -13.24 11.42 7.67
C VAL A 291 -14.42 12.10 8.39
N SER A 292 -14.90 13.25 7.90
CA SER A 292 -16.03 13.96 8.51
C SER A 292 -17.36 13.22 8.31
N ARG A 293 -17.59 12.65 7.13
CA ARG A 293 -18.71 11.72 6.86
C ARG A 293 -18.63 10.45 7.71
N ALA A 294 -17.43 10.12 8.19
CA ALA A 294 -17.20 9.06 9.14
C ALA A 294 -17.44 9.47 10.62
N GLY A 295 -17.56 10.75 10.94
CA GLY A 295 -17.91 11.19 12.29
C GLY A 295 -19.42 11.24 12.58
N ALA A 296 -20.24 11.30 11.52
CA ALA A 296 -21.70 11.37 11.56
C ALA A 296 -22.35 9.98 11.48
#